data_AF-A0A520C341-F1
#
_entry.id   AF-A0A520C341-F1
#
_cell.length_a   1.000
_cell.length_b   1.000
_cell.length_c   1.000
_cell.angle_alpha   90.00
_cell.angle_beta   90.00
_cell.angle_gamma   90.00
#
_symmetry.space_group_name_H-M   'P 1'
#
loop_
_entity.id
_entity.type
_entity.pdbx_description
1 polymer ?
#
loop_
_entity_poly.entity_id
_entity_poly.type
_entity_poly.pdbx_seq_one_letter_code
_entity_poly.pdbx_strand_id
1 'polypeptide(L)' 'MVVIENRDIVVVGQQPWDTPIGSNCKDLALEFSKHNRVLYINAPLDRRTKFQQAATEPVKLRQRV' A
#
# COMPACT_ATOMS: atom_id res chain seq x y z
N MET A 1 -22.94 11.61 12.18
CA MET A 1 -21.73 10.83 11.83
C MET A 1 -20.64 11.82 11.49
N VAL A 2 -19.43 11.69 12.05
CA VAL A 2 -18.31 12.57 11.69
C VAL A 2 -17.75 12.08 10.36
N VAL A 3 -17.77 12.94 9.35
CA VAL A 3 -17.13 12.68 8.05
C VAL A 3 -15.72 13.29 8.12
N ILE A 4 -14.71 12.51 7.75
CA ILE A 4 -13.32 12.97 7.70
C ILE A 4 -13.08 13.56 6.30
N GLU A 5 -12.90 14.86 6.23
CA GLU A 5 -12.68 15.61 4.97
C GLU A 5 -11.57 16.65 5.11
N ASN A 6 -10.96 17.02 3.97
CA ASN A 6 -9.90 18.04 3.88
C ASN A 6 -8.70 17.77 4.80
N ARG A 7 -8.30 16.49 4.94
CA ARG A 7 -7.11 16.07 5.69
C ARG A 7 -6.04 15.50 4.77
N ASP A 8 -4.80 15.53 5.28
CA ASP A 8 -3.70 14.72 4.78
C ASP A 8 -3.64 13.43 5.62
N ILE A 9 -3.75 12.28 4.97
CA ILE A 9 -3.84 10.97 5.63
C ILE A 9 -2.71 10.07 5.11
N VAL A 10 -1.94 9.51 6.03
CA VAL A 10 -0.95 8.46 5.73
C VAL A 10 -1.54 7.12 6.11
N VAL A 11 -1.68 6.22 5.13
CA VAL A 11 -2.15 4.85 5.34
C VAL A 11 -0.96 3.92 5.24
N VAL A 12 -0.73 3.12 6.28
CA VAL A 12 0.32 2.09 6.30
C VAL A 12 -0.35 0.74 6.39
N GLY A 13 -0.32 -0.02 5.30
CA GLY A 13 -0.92 -1.35 5.24
C GLY A 13 0.10 -2.47 5.41
N GLN A 14 -0.30 -3.56 6.06
CA GLN A 14 0.51 -4.77 6.15
C GLN A 14 0.69 -5.42 4.77
N GLN A 15 -0.35 -5.37 3.94
CA GLN A 15 -0.31 -5.87 2.56
C GLN A 15 0.11 -4.75 1.61
N PRO A 16 1.00 -5.04 0.66
CA PRO A 16 1.45 -4.05 -0.30
C PRO A 16 0.34 -3.81 -1.35
N TRP A 17 0.33 -2.63 -1.96
CA TRP A 17 -0.73 -2.16 -2.87
C TRP A 17 -0.89 -3.04 -4.12
N ASP A 18 0.20 -3.66 -4.56
CA ASP A 18 0.34 -4.52 -5.73
C ASP A 18 -0.14 -5.97 -5.50
N THR A 19 -0.70 -6.28 -4.32
CA THR A 19 -1.33 -7.58 -4.09
C THR A 19 -2.48 -7.84 -5.09
N PRO A 20 -2.59 -9.05 -5.66
CA PRO A 20 -3.63 -9.37 -6.64
C PRO A 20 -5.03 -9.51 -6.02
N ILE A 21 -5.12 -9.79 -4.72
CA ILE A 21 -6.37 -9.92 -3.98
C ILE A 21 -6.74 -8.56 -3.39
N GLY A 22 -8.04 -8.24 -3.31
CA GLY A 22 -8.52 -7.04 -2.61
C GLY A 22 -8.03 -6.96 -1.16
N SER A 23 -7.96 -5.74 -0.63
CA SER A 23 -7.50 -5.47 0.74
C SER A 23 -8.36 -4.37 1.34
N ASN A 24 -8.90 -4.63 2.54
CA ASN A 24 -9.67 -3.63 3.28
C ASN A 24 -8.89 -2.31 3.44
N CYS A 25 -7.56 -2.38 3.58
CA CYS A 25 -6.73 -1.19 3.77
C CYS A 25 -6.60 -0.38 2.47
N LYS A 26 -6.53 -1.07 1.32
CA LYS A 26 -6.56 -0.46 -0.01
C LYS A 26 -7.91 0.21 -0.28
N ASP A 27 -9.00 -0.49 0.00
CA ASP A 27 -10.35 0.03 -0.20
C ASP A 27 -10.62 1.24 0.70
N LEU A 28 -10.21 1.18 1.96
CA LEU A 28 -10.33 2.29 2.89
C LEU A 28 -9.51 3.51 2.45
N ALA A 29 -8.29 3.30 1.95
CA ALA A 29 -7.47 4.39 1.40
C ALA A 29 -8.13 5.04 0.18
N LEU A 30 -8.72 4.23 -0.71
CA LEU A 30 -9.48 4.74 -1.86
C LEU A 30 -10.72 5.51 -1.42
N GLU A 31 -11.47 5.00 -0.44
CA GLU A 31 -12.63 5.70 0.11
C GLU A 31 -12.26 7.03 0.76
N PHE A 32 -11.19 7.06 1.58
CA PHE A 32 -10.70 8.30 2.15
C PHE A 32 -10.22 9.30 1.08
N SER A 33 -9.66 8.81 -0.03
CA SER A 33 -9.13 9.67 -1.10
C SER A 33 -10.19 10.49 -1.83
N LYS A 34 -11.48 10.13 -1.70
CA LYS A 34 -12.59 10.88 -2.31
C LYS A 34 -12.70 12.31 -1.78
N HIS A 35 -12.28 12.54 -0.54
CA HIS A 35 -12.40 13.84 0.14
C HIS A 35 -11.11 14.29 0.84
N ASN A 36 -10.02 13.53 0.71
CA ASN A 36 -8.77 13.76 1.42
C ASN A 36 -7.56 13.49 0.52
N ARG A 37 -6.43 14.11 0.86
CA ARG A 37 -5.14 13.74 0.26
C ARG A 37 -4.60 12.53 1.00
N VAL A 38 -4.42 11.42 0.28
CA VAL A 38 -4.04 10.14 0.89
C VAL A 38 -2.71 9.65 0.30
N LEU A 39 -1.75 9.34 1.19
CA LEU A 39 -0.52 8.64 0.83
C LEU A 39 -0.58 7.22 1.39
N TYR A 40 -0.67 6.22 0.51
CA TYR A 40 -0.54 4.82 0.90
C TYR A 40 0.93 4.40 0.86
N ILE A 41 1.42 3.85 1.98
CA ILE A 41 2.78 3.37 2.12
C ILE A 41 2.75 1.85 2.18
N ASN A 42 3.45 1.23 1.25
CA ASN A 42 3.66 -0.22 1.25
C ASN A 42 4.56 -0.63 2.40
N ALA A 43 4.26 -1.78 3.02
CA ALA A 43 5.21 -2.44 3.89
C ALA A 43 6.56 -2.66 3.15
N PRO A 44 7.71 -2.60 3.84
CA PRO A 44 8.99 -2.89 3.21
C PRO A 44 9.07 -4.35 2.78
N LEU A 45 9.87 -4.63 1.75
CA LEU A 45 10.15 -6.01 1.34
C LEU A 45 11.02 -6.69 2.40
N ASP A 46 10.60 -7.83 2.93
CA ASP A 46 11.40 -8.57 3.89
C ASP A 46 12.65 -9.18 3.20
N ARG A 47 13.70 -9.41 4.00
CA ARG A 47 14.99 -9.89 3.49
C ARG A 47 14.87 -11.25 2.82
N ARG A 48 14.06 -12.16 3.37
CA ARG A 48 13.92 -13.52 2.85
C ARG A 48 13.30 -13.48 1.46
N THR A 49 12.19 -12.76 1.29
CA THR A 49 11.54 -12.55 -0.01
C THR A 49 12.46 -11.84 -0.99
N LYS A 50 13.19 -10.81 -0.55
CA LYS A 50 14.17 -10.10 -1.38
C LYS A 50 15.21 -11.03 -2.00
N PHE A 51 15.74 -11.98 -1.23
CA PHE A 51 16.78 -12.90 -1.73
C PHE A 51 16.20 -14.12 -2.45
N GLN A 52 15.14 -14.74 -1.92
CA GLN A 52 14.60 -15.99 -2.46
C GLN A 52 13.73 -15.79 -3.70
N GLN A 53 13.12 -14.61 -3.85
CA GLN A 53 12.18 -14.31 -4.95
C GLN A 53 12.66 -13.12 -5.80
N ALA A 54 13.95 -12.79 -5.76
CA ALA A 54 14.55 -11.65 -6.48
C ALA A 54 14.22 -11.61 -7.98
N ALA A 55 14.06 -12.77 -8.61
CA ALA A 55 13.79 -12.90 -10.04
C ALA A 55 12.30 -12.72 -10.41
N THR A 56 11.39 -12.68 -9.43
CA THR A 56 9.96 -12.51 -9.68
C THR A 56 9.63 -11.04 -9.96
N GLU A 57 8.69 -10.79 -10.89
CA GLU A 57 8.30 -9.43 -11.26
C GLU A 57 7.82 -8.57 -10.09
N PRO A 58 6.95 -9.06 -9.16
CA PRO A 58 6.52 -8.26 -8.00
C PRO A 58 7.68 -7.80 -7.12
N VAL A 59 8.70 -8.66 -6.95
CA VAL A 59 9.88 -8.32 -6.15
C VAL A 59 10.80 -7.33 -6.88
N LYS A 60 11.03 -7.51 -8.19
CA LYS A 60 11.84 -6.58 -8.98
C LYS A 60 11.27 -5.16 -8.96
N LEU A 61 9.95 -5.00 -9.12
CA LEU A 61 9.29 -3.69 -9.09
C LEU A 61 9.55 -2.95 -7.77
N ARG A 62 9.60 -3.69 -6.66
CA ARG A 62 9.81 -3.15 -5.32
C ARG A 62 11.27 -2.93 -4.93
N GLN A 63 12.22 -3.38 -5.75
CA GLN A 63 13.66 -3.12 -5.59
C GLN A 63 14.15 -1.89 -6.36
N ARG A 64 13.33 -1.35 -7.29
CA ARG A 64 13.68 -0.21 -8.15
C ARG A 64 13.47 1.17 -7.49
N VAL A 65 13.14 1.19 -6.19
CA VAL A 65 12.91 2.41 -5.40
C VAL A 65 14.23 3.01 -4.95
#